data_AF-A5ZVP0-F1
#
_entry.id   AF-A5ZVP0-F1
#
_cell.length_a   1.000
_cell.length_b   1.000
_cell.length_c   1.000
_cell.angle_alpha   90.00
_cell.angle_beta   90.00
_cell.angle_gamma   90.00
#
_symmetry.space_group_name_H-M   'P 1'
#
loop_
_entity.id
_entity.type
_entity.pdbx_description
1 polymer ?
#
loop_
_entity_poly.entity_id
_entity_poly.type
_entity_poly.pdbx_seq_one_letter_code
_entity_poly.pdbx_strand_id
1 'polypeptide(L)' 'MTICKEGEISKFVEKVSSVSFSAKRAIENGQKVLYVTERCVFRLTPKGLKLIEVYPGVDMKKDIIDRLPFEVEV' A
#
# COMPACT_ATOMS: atom_id res chain seq x y z
N MET A 1 -1.28 17.77 -10.69
CA MET A 1 -2.61 17.18 -10.41
C MET A 1 -2.77 17.22 -8.90
N THR A 2 -3.82 17.86 -8.38
CA THR A 2 -4.01 18.07 -6.94
C THR A 2 -5.18 17.21 -6.49
N ILE A 3 -5.07 16.59 -5.31
CA ILE A 3 -6.16 15.77 -4.75
C ILE A 3 -7.35 16.70 -4.44
N CYS A 4 -8.41 16.65 -5.24
CA CYS A 4 -9.57 17.54 -5.07
C CYS A 4 -10.51 17.07 -3.94
N LYS A 5 -10.54 15.78 -3.64
CA LYS A 5 -11.37 15.19 -2.58
C LYS A 5 -10.69 13.95 -2.02
N GLU A 6 -10.64 13.86 -0.70
CA GLU A 6 -10.10 12.69 -0.02
C GLU A 6 -11.11 11.53 -0.04
N GLY A 7 -10.60 10.31 -0.21
CA GLY A 7 -11.40 9.10 -0.04
C GLY A 7 -11.75 8.92 1.44
N GLU A 8 -13.03 8.69 1.72
CA GLU A 8 -13.57 8.59 3.09
C GLU A 8 -13.17 7.28 3.79
N ILE A 9 -12.69 6.28 3.04
CA ILE A 9 -12.38 4.94 3.54
C ILE A 9 -10.87 4.66 3.40
N SER A 10 -10.21 4.36 4.52
CA SER A 10 -8.83 3.90 4.54
C SER A 10 -8.71 2.50 3.93
N LYS A 11 -7.96 2.38 2.82
CA LYS A 11 -7.68 1.10 2.16
C LYS A 11 -6.71 0.20 2.94
N PHE A 12 -5.96 0.76 3.89
CA PHE A 12 -5.02 0.04 4.75
C PHE A 12 -5.47 0.10 6.21
N VAL A 13 -5.46 -1.06 6.86
CA VAL A 13 -5.85 -1.25 8.26
C VAL A 13 -4.80 -2.11 8.95
N GLU A 14 -4.61 -1.94 10.26
CA GLU A 14 -3.67 -2.77 11.04
C GLU A 14 -4.07 -4.25 11.04
N LYS A 15 -5.37 -4.53 11.12
CA LYS A 15 -5.90 -5.89 11.17
C LYS A 15 -7.15 -6.02 10.31
N VAL A 16 -7.10 -6.92 9.33
CA VAL A 16 -8.27 -7.29 8.53
C VAL A 16 -9.22 -8.16 9.35
N SER A 17 -10.53 -8.03 9.09
CA SER A 17 -11.55 -8.86 9.74
C SER A 17 -11.49 -10.32 9.28
N SER A 18 -11.21 -10.56 7.99
CA SER A 18 -11.04 -11.89 7.43
C SER A 18 -9.98 -11.89 6.33
N VAL A 19 -9.23 -12.99 6.21
CA VAL A 19 -8.15 -13.14 5.24
C VAL A 19 -8.69 -13.86 4.01
N SER A 20 -9.01 -13.09 2.96
CA SER A 20 -9.38 -13.65 1.64
C SER A 20 -8.16 -13.94 0.77
N PHE A 21 -7.04 -13.25 1.02
CA PHE A 21 -5.78 -13.41 0.29
C PHE A 21 -4.62 -13.57 1.28
N SER A 22 -3.83 -14.63 1.12
CA SER A 22 -2.68 -14.92 2.00
C SER A 22 -1.39 -14.39 1.37
N ALA A 23 -0.93 -13.24 1.89
CA ALA A 23 0.36 -12.66 1.52
C ALA A 23 1.53 -13.63 1.76
N LYS A 24 1.50 -14.38 2.87
CA LYS A 24 2.52 -15.38 3.22
C LYS A 24 2.65 -16.45 2.12
N ARG A 25 1.52 -17.06 1.72
CA ARG A 25 1.51 -18.07 0.65
C ARG A 25 1.96 -17.51 -0.70
N ALA A 26 1.59 -16.27 -1.01
CA ALA A 26 2.00 -15.63 -2.25
C ALA A 26 3.53 -15.46 -2.32
N ILE A 27 4.16 -15.09 -1.20
CA ILE A 27 5.63 -15.02 -1.09
C ILE A 27 6.26 -16.40 -1.25
N GLU A 28 5.75 -17.41 -0.55
CA GLU A 28 6.23 -18.80 -0.64
C GLU A 28 6.15 -19.36 -2.06
N ASN A 29 5.11 -18.99 -2.81
CA ASN A 29 4.89 -19.39 -4.19
C ASN A 29 5.67 -18.52 -5.21
N GLY A 30 6.46 -17.54 -4.77
CA GLY A 30 7.18 -16.62 -5.65
C GLY A 30 6.27 -15.72 -6.50
N GLN A 31 5.02 -15.50 -6.06
CA GLN A 31 4.07 -14.68 -6.78
C GLN A 31 4.41 -13.20 -6.65
N LYS A 32 4.35 -12.49 -7.78
CA LYS A 32 4.51 -11.02 -7.81
C LYS A 32 3.17 -10.38 -7.50
N VAL A 33 3.05 -9.75 -6.33
CA VAL A 33 1.83 -9.10 -5.87
C VAL A 33 2.05 -7.60 -5.81
N LEU A 34 1.13 -6.84 -6.42
CA LEU A 34 1.12 -5.38 -6.42
C LEU A 34 -0.18 -4.87 -5.80
N TYR A 35 -0.07 -3.86 -4.94
CA TYR A 35 -1.19 -3.11 -4.38
C TYR A 35 -1.20 -1.73 -5.01
N VAL A 36 -2.07 -1.54 -5.99
CA VAL A 36 -2.19 -0.28 -6.73
C VAL A 36 -3.26 0.58 -6.05
N THR A 37 -2.92 1.84 -5.79
CA THR A 37 -3.85 2.84 -5.27
C THR A 37 -3.89 4.05 -6.19
N GLU A 38 -4.78 4.99 -5.90
CA GLU A 38 -4.87 6.27 -6.61
C GLU A 38 -3.65 7.18 -6.38
N ARG A 39 -2.80 6.86 -5.39
CA ARG A 39 -1.66 7.69 -4.96
C ARG A 39 -0.30 7.06 -5.23
N CYS A 40 -0.22 5.73 -5.15
CA CYS A 40 1.02 4.98 -5.22
C CYS A 40 0.79 3.50 -5.49
N VAL A 41 1.89 2.81 -5.82
CA VAL A 41 1.94 1.36 -5.96
C VAL A 41 2.86 0.77 -4.89
N PHE A 42 2.37 -0.24 -4.19
CA PHE A 42 3.19 -1.07 -3.30
C PHE A 42 3.42 -2.45 -3.91
N ARG A 43 4.56 -3.05 -3.60
CA ARG A 43 4.90 -4.43 -3.90
C ARG A 43 4.97 -5.24 -2.61
N LEU A 44 4.43 -6.46 -2.64
CA LEU A 44 4.65 -7.41 -1.57
C LEU A 44 6.07 -7.95 -1.61
N THR A 45 6.77 -7.89 -0.48
CA THR A 45 8.11 -8.46 -0.29
C THR A 45 8.15 -9.32 0.97
N PRO A 46 9.19 -10.16 1.16
CA PRO A 46 9.37 -10.93 2.40
C PRO A 46 9.43 -10.08 3.67
N LYS A 47 9.79 -8.78 3.55
CA LYS A 47 9.84 -7.83 4.67
C LYS A 47 8.53 -7.08 4.90
N GLY A 48 7.54 -7.25 4.03
CA GLY A 48 6.27 -6.51 4.06
C GLY A 48 6.04 -5.72 2.77
N LEU A 49 5.26 -4.64 2.88
CA LEU A 49 4.94 -3.77 1.74
C LEU A 49 6.11 -2.84 1.44
N LYS A 50 6.50 -2.77 0.17
CA LYS A 50 7.49 -1.83 -0.35
C LYS A 50 6.81 -0.84 -1.28
N LEU A 51 6.95 0.45 -1.04
CA LEU A 51 6.56 1.50 -1.98
C LEU A 51 7.48 1.44 -3.20
N ILE A 52 6.91 1.28 -4.39
CA ILE A 52 7.69 1.19 -5.64
C ILE A 52 7.42 2.34 -6.60
N GLU A 53 6.25 2.97 -6.53
CA GLU A 53 5.89 4.10 -7.39
C GLU A 53 5.00 5.11 -6.64
N VAL A 54 5.20 6.39 -6.91
CA VAL A 54 4.37 7.51 -6.42
C VAL A 54 3.86 8.29 -7.63
N TYR A 55 2.56 8.57 -7.66
CA TYR A 55 1.95 9.26 -8.80
C TYR A 55 2.27 10.78 -8.79
N PRO A 56 2.36 11.44 -9.95
CA PRO A 56 2.73 12.85 -10.03
C PRO A 56 1.77 13.77 -9.26
N GLY A 57 2.31 14.64 -8.40
CA GLY A 57 1.53 15.57 -7.57
C GLY A 57 1.07 15.01 -6.23
N VAL A 58 1.51 13.82 -5.86
CA VAL A 58 1.30 13.21 -4.53
C VAL A 58 2.57 13.41 -3.70
N ASP A 59 2.44 13.98 -2.49
CA ASP A 59 3.56 14.07 -1.54
C ASP A 59 3.74 12.73 -0.84
N MET A 60 4.89 12.09 -1.06
CA MET A 60 5.17 10.77 -0.51
C MET A 60 5.00 10.71 1.01
N LYS A 61 5.41 11.74 1.74
CA LYS A 61 5.38 11.71 3.20
C LYS A 61 3.97 11.99 3.70
N LYS A 62 3.40 13.13 3.31
CA LYS A 62 2.09 13.59 3.79
C LYS A 62 0.92 12.79 3.24
N ASP A 63 0.94 12.42 1.97
CA ASP A 63 -0.22 11.80 1.30
C ASP A 63 -0.18 10.27 1.34
N ILE A 64 0.96 9.66 1.68
CA ILE A 64 1.12 8.21 1.71
C ILE A 64 1.59 7.74 3.09
N ILE A 65 2.83 8.06 3.50
CA ILE A 65 3.43 7.49 4.72
C ILE A 65 2.65 7.88 5.99
N ASP A 66 2.35 9.16 6.18
CA ASP A 66 1.59 9.66 7.34
C ASP A 66 0.14 9.13 7.41
N ARG A 67 -0.37 8.55 6.31
CA ARG A 67 -1.73 8.00 6.23
C ARG A 67 -1.78 6.48 6.43
N LEU A 68 -0.63 5.81 6.45
CA LEU A 68 -0.57 4.38 6.67
C LEU A 68 -0.53 4.11 8.18
N PRO A 69 -1.31 3.14 8.68
CA PRO A 69 -1.29 2.79 10.10
C PRO A 69 -0.07 1.94 10.50
N PHE A 70 0.89 1.73 9.59
CA PHE A 70 2.09 0.93 9.79
C PHE A 70 3.22 1.40 8.89
N GLU A 71 4.45 1.00 9.21
CA GLU A 71 5.63 1.32 8.42
C GLU A 71 5.73 0.45 7.16
N VAL A 72 6.20 1.07 6.07
CA VAL A 72 6.44 0.41 4.78
C VAL A 72 7.87 0.67 4.33
N GLU A 73 8.44 -0.27 3.59
CA GLU A 73 9.77 -0.07 3.00
C GLU A 73 9.67 0.93 1.85
N VAL A 74 10.58 1.90 1.80
CA VAL A 74 10.66 2.92 0.75
C VAL A 74 11.90 2.72 -0.11
#